data_AF-A0A4V1VG07-F1
#
_entry.id   AF-A0A4V1VG07-F1
#
_cell.length_a   1.000
_cell.length_b   1.000
_cell.length_c   1.000
_cell.angle_alpha   90.00
_cell.angle_beta   90.00
_cell.angle_gamma   90.00
#
_symmetry.space_group_name_H-M   'P 1'
#
loop_
_entity.id
_entity.type
_entity.pdbx_description
1 polymer ?
#
loop_
_entity_poly.entity_id
_entity_poly.type
_entity_poly.pdbx_seq_one_letter_code
_entity_poly.pdbx_strand_id
1 'polypeptide(L)'
;QHLGVLLLAQDDAGGGGDLADGQDAGGNLVQQRLEQVVGGTRDERDVHIGSQLTELEPFEQAYLKVADLTRRLRSEGHTIQRLDLGGGLGIPYERSNSAPPLPTDYGALIKRTVGDLGCEVEIEPGRLISGNAGILVAQVIYLKNGEGRDFLILDAAMNDLVRPSMYGAHHDIVPVAEPPVAAPTQEFDVVGPVCETGDTFAKGRDLPLVAEGDLVAFRSAGAYGAVMASEYNTRPLIPEVLVNGDQFAVIRARPSFDEILNRDTIPEWL
;
A
#
# COMPACT_ATOMS: atom_id res chain seq x y z
N GLN A 1 -18.30 15.14 -16.61
CA GLN A 1 -17.24 15.39 -15.62
C GLN A 1 -17.94 15.48 -14.28
N HIS A 2 -18.01 14.35 -13.58
CA HIS A 2 -18.69 14.20 -12.30
C HIS A 2 -17.70 14.64 -11.21
N LEU A 3 -18.06 15.65 -10.43
CA LEU A 3 -17.29 16.06 -9.25
C LEU A 3 -17.96 15.41 -8.02
N GLY A 4 -17.33 14.36 -7.50
CA GLY A 4 -17.66 13.77 -6.21
C GLY A 4 -17.17 14.66 -5.06
N VAL A 5 -17.92 14.69 -3.96
CA VAL A 5 -17.42 15.25 -2.70
C VAL A 5 -16.54 14.20 -2.04
N LEU A 6 -15.24 14.40 -2.14
CA LEU A 6 -14.21 13.55 -1.56
C LEU A 6 -14.05 13.86 -0.06
N LEU A 7 -14.39 12.91 0.81
CA LEU A 7 -14.02 12.98 2.23
C LEU A 7 -12.60 12.41 2.40
N LEU A 8 -11.57 13.25 2.25
CA LEU A 8 -10.19 12.86 2.58
C LEU A 8 -9.98 12.87 4.10
N ALA A 9 -9.69 11.71 4.67
CA ALA A 9 -8.87 11.62 5.87
C ALA A 9 -7.38 11.62 5.44
N GLN A 10 -6.72 12.78 5.51
CA GLN A 10 -5.25 12.83 5.46
C GLN A 10 -4.72 12.65 6.88
N ASP A 11 -3.92 11.61 7.09
CA ASP A 11 -2.98 11.51 8.20
C ASP A 11 -1.74 12.35 7.84
N ASP A 12 -1.54 13.47 8.53
CA ASP A 12 -0.27 14.17 8.52
C ASP A 12 0.72 13.38 9.40
N ALA A 13 1.43 12.43 8.80
CA ALA A 13 2.58 11.78 9.43
C ALA A 13 3.75 12.79 9.48
N GLY A 14 3.70 13.64 10.50
CA GLY A 14 4.68 14.71 10.72
C GLY A 14 4.69 15.17 12.18
N GLY A 15 4.95 14.25 13.11
CA GLY A 15 5.12 14.59 14.52
C GLY A 15 5.48 13.36 15.36
N GLY A 16 6.73 13.30 15.83
CA GLY A 16 7.14 12.27 16.78
C GLY A 16 6.38 12.42 18.10
N GLY A 17 5.71 11.36 18.52
CA GLY A 17 5.01 11.28 19.80
C GLY A 17 3.98 10.15 19.81
N ASP A 18 4.35 9.03 20.45
CA ASP A 18 3.52 7.90 20.92
C ASP A 18 1.99 8.04 20.76
N LEU A 19 1.44 7.38 19.74
CA LEU A 19 0.03 6.98 19.65
C LEU A 19 -0.06 5.63 18.90
N ALA A 20 0.60 4.61 19.46
CA ALA A 20 0.45 3.21 19.07
C ALA A 20 -0.72 2.51 19.80
N ASP A 21 -1.46 3.24 20.64
CA ASP A 21 -2.63 2.73 21.35
C ASP A 21 -3.90 3.30 20.72
N GLY A 22 -4.70 2.42 20.11
CA GLY A 22 -5.96 2.75 19.43
C GLY A 22 -7.01 3.40 20.33
N GLN A 23 -6.86 4.70 20.56
CA GLN A 23 -7.84 5.54 21.22
C GLN A 23 -8.07 6.82 20.42
N ASP A 24 -8.88 6.74 19.37
CA ASP A 24 -9.66 7.91 18.95
C ASP A 24 -10.79 8.12 19.96
N ALA A 25 -10.48 8.88 21.01
CA ALA A 25 -11.43 9.27 22.04
C ALA A 25 -12.43 10.31 21.49
N GLY A 26 -13.40 9.81 20.73
CA GLY A 26 -14.70 10.45 20.59
C GLY A 26 -15.03 11.03 19.23
N GLY A 27 -15.19 10.17 18.21
CA GLY A 27 -16.27 10.17 17.21
C GLY A 27 -16.66 11.45 16.44
N ASN A 28 -16.01 12.58 16.69
CA ASN A 28 -16.40 13.94 16.32
C ASN A 28 -15.82 14.37 14.98
N LEU A 29 -14.70 13.78 14.55
CA LEU A 29 -14.03 14.20 13.31
C LEU A 29 -14.87 13.91 12.07
N VAL A 30 -15.51 12.74 12.03
CA VAL A 30 -16.40 12.32 10.94
C VAL A 30 -17.69 13.16 10.95
N GLN A 31 -18.22 13.51 12.13
CA GLN A 31 -19.45 14.28 12.25
C GLN A 31 -19.26 15.76 11.86
N GLN A 32 -18.16 16.39 12.29
CA GLN A 32 -17.82 17.76 11.92
C GLN A 32 -17.53 17.91 10.41
N ARG A 33 -17.03 16.86 9.74
CA ARG A 33 -16.72 16.88 8.30
C ARG A 33 -17.95 16.60 7.43
N LEU A 34 -18.88 15.75 7.87
CA LEU A 34 -20.15 15.49 7.16
C LEU A 34 -21.08 16.73 7.14
N GLU A 35 -20.99 17.61 8.14
CA GLU A 35 -21.76 18.85 8.21
C GLU A 35 -21.31 19.93 7.21
N GLN A 36 -20.06 19.89 6.73
CA GLN A 36 -19.54 20.85 5.73
C GLN A 36 -19.95 20.56 4.27
N VAL A 37 -20.64 19.44 4.03
CA VAL A 37 -20.99 18.95 2.67
C VAL A 37 -22.37 19.44 2.18
N VAL A 38 -23.16 20.11 3.03
CA VAL A 38 -24.52 20.56 2.68
C VAL A 38 -24.47 21.88 1.90
N GLY A 39 -24.05 21.81 0.64
CA GLY A 39 -23.94 22.98 -0.23
C GLY A 39 -23.58 22.66 -1.68
N GLY A 40 -24.35 21.80 -2.36
CA GLY A 40 -24.14 21.52 -3.79
C GLY A 40 -25.11 20.48 -4.33
N THR A 41 -25.58 20.66 -5.57
CA THR A 41 -26.57 19.78 -6.22
C THR A 41 -25.92 18.57 -6.91
N ARG A 42 -26.53 17.39 -6.71
CA ARG A 42 -26.58 16.14 -7.52
C ARG A 42 -25.72 14.91 -7.13
N ASP A 43 -26.48 13.87 -6.75
CA ASP A 43 -26.46 12.44 -7.10
C ASP A 43 -25.40 11.45 -6.62
N GLU A 44 -24.24 11.87 -6.09
CA GLU A 44 -23.21 10.89 -5.64
C GLU A 44 -22.56 11.31 -4.30
N ARG A 45 -22.30 10.33 -3.43
CA ARG A 45 -21.67 10.53 -2.12
C ARG A 45 -20.59 9.48 -1.92
N ASP A 46 -19.39 9.95 -1.64
CA ASP A 46 -18.19 9.15 -1.39
C ASP A 46 -17.77 9.25 0.08
N VAL A 47 -17.31 8.13 0.62
CA VAL A 47 -16.64 8.04 1.91
C VAL A 47 -15.37 7.21 1.76
N HIS A 48 -14.21 7.86 1.93
CA HIS A 48 -12.92 7.19 2.08
C HIS A 48 -12.37 7.40 3.50
N ILE A 49 -12.40 6.36 4.34
CA ILE A 49 -12.01 6.47 5.75
C ILE A 49 -10.53 6.18 6.05
N GLY A 50 -9.73 5.86 5.03
CA GLY A 50 -8.29 5.61 5.18
C GLY A 50 -7.82 4.39 4.39
N SER A 51 -6.56 4.01 4.61
CA SER A 51 -5.91 2.87 3.93
C SER A 51 -5.27 1.93 4.94
N GLN A 52 -5.22 0.64 4.59
CA GLN A 52 -4.61 -0.42 5.40
C GLN A 52 -5.34 -0.64 6.75
N LEU A 53 -6.66 -0.48 6.75
CA LEU A 53 -7.48 -0.77 7.93
C LEU A 53 -7.58 -2.28 8.15
N THR A 54 -7.13 -2.72 9.32
CA THR A 54 -7.09 -4.14 9.73
C THR A 54 -8.22 -4.52 10.68
N GLU A 55 -9.20 -3.63 10.87
CA GLU A 55 -10.38 -3.85 11.69
C GLU A 55 -11.63 -3.36 10.95
N LEU A 56 -12.77 -4.02 11.20
CA LEU A 56 -14.05 -3.65 10.57
C LEU A 56 -14.81 -2.56 11.32
N GLU A 57 -14.50 -2.34 12.60
CA GLU A 57 -15.19 -1.35 13.45
C GLU A 57 -15.19 0.07 12.83
N PRO A 58 -14.07 0.61 12.29
CA PRO A 58 -14.08 1.93 11.68
C PRO A 58 -15.01 2.04 10.46
N PHE A 59 -15.08 0.97 9.64
CA PHE A 59 -16.01 0.90 8.51
C PHE A 59 -17.47 0.90 8.99
N GLU A 60 -17.78 0.13 10.04
CA GLU A 60 -19.13 0.05 10.58
C GLU A 60 -19.62 1.41 11.06
N GLN A 61 -18.79 2.12 11.84
CA GLN A 61 -19.12 3.45 12.35
C GLN A 61 -19.33 4.46 11.21
N ALA A 62 -18.52 4.39 10.16
CA ALA A 62 -18.66 5.25 8.99
C ALA A 62 -19.95 4.97 8.21
N TYR A 63 -20.24 3.69 7.94
CA TYR A 63 -21.39 3.30 7.12
C TYR A 63 -22.73 3.52 7.84
N LEU A 64 -22.78 3.39 9.16
CA LEU A 64 -23.95 3.79 9.94
C LEU A 64 -24.23 5.29 9.80
N LYS A 65 -23.19 6.14 9.84
CA LYS A 65 -23.33 7.59 9.61
C LYS A 65 -23.77 7.90 8.18
N VAL A 66 -23.25 7.19 7.18
CA VAL A 66 -23.69 7.31 5.78
C VAL A 66 -25.16 6.94 5.63
N ALA A 67 -25.61 5.86 6.30
CA ALA A 67 -26.99 5.43 6.27
C ALA A 67 -27.92 6.50 6.87
N ASP A 68 -27.58 7.03 8.04
CA ASP A 68 -28.37 8.07 8.71
C ASP A 68 -28.44 9.36 7.90
N LEU A 69 -27.31 9.78 7.33
CA LEU A 69 -27.25 10.93 6.42
C LEU A 69 -28.16 10.70 5.20
N THR A 70 -28.07 9.53 4.57
CA THR A 70 -28.89 9.16 3.40
C THR A 70 -30.38 9.23 3.71
N ARG A 71 -30.81 8.68 4.85
CA ARG A 71 -32.22 8.73 5.29
C ARG A 71 -32.70 10.15 5.50
N ARG A 72 -31.90 10.98 6.18
CA ARG A 72 -32.22 12.39 6.43
C ARG A 72 -32.44 13.17 5.13
N LEU A 73 -31.53 13.02 4.16
CA LEU A 73 -31.65 13.76 2.90
C LEU A 73 -32.81 13.28 2.04
N ARG A 74 -33.12 11.98 2.06
CA ARG A 74 -34.33 11.47 1.43
C ARG A 74 -35.58 12.08 2.06
N SER A 75 -35.59 12.29 3.38
CA SER A 75 -36.69 13.00 4.05
C SER A 75 -36.81 14.47 3.67
N GLU A 76 -35.70 15.09 3.22
CA GLU A 76 -35.64 16.46 2.68
C GLU A 76 -35.96 16.52 1.18
N GLY A 77 -36.31 15.39 0.54
CA GLY A 77 -36.73 15.31 -0.86
C GLY A 77 -35.61 15.00 -1.86
N HIS A 78 -34.40 14.69 -1.39
CA HIS A 78 -33.31 14.28 -2.25
C HIS A 78 -33.47 12.81 -2.71
N THR A 79 -33.26 12.57 -4.01
CA THR A 79 -33.16 11.21 -4.54
C THR A 79 -31.71 10.76 -4.45
N ILE A 80 -31.45 9.69 -3.69
CA ILE A 80 -30.11 9.09 -3.57
C ILE A 80 -30.24 7.64 -4.01
N GLN A 81 -29.53 7.27 -5.06
CA GLN A 81 -29.60 5.94 -5.68
C GLN A 81 -28.30 5.15 -5.55
N ARG A 82 -27.20 5.81 -5.19
CA ARG A 82 -25.87 5.23 -5.14
C ARG A 82 -25.13 5.69 -3.90
N LEU A 83 -24.33 4.79 -3.33
CA LEU A 83 -23.40 5.05 -2.25
C LEU A 83 -22.02 4.55 -2.69
N ASP A 84 -21.04 5.45 -2.72
CA ASP A 84 -19.64 5.06 -2.83
C ASP A 84 -19.05 4.97 -1.42
N LEU A 85 -18.59 3.78 -1.08
CA LEU A 85 -18.08 3.42 0.24
C LEU A 85 -16.55 3.38 0.29
N GLY A 86 -15.90 3.80 -0.80
CA GLY A 86 -14.46 3.88 -0.92
C GLY A 86 -13.75 2.53 -0.82
N GLY A 87 -12.45 2.61 -0.56
CA GLY A 87 -11.57 1.47 -0.35
C GLY A 87 -11.06 1.34 1.09
N GLY A 88 -9.83 0.85 1.23
CA GLY A 88 -9.09 0.95 2.49
C GLY A 88 -8.91 -0.36 3.26
N LEU A 89 -9.67 -1.42 2.93
CA LEU A 89 -9.51 -2.73 3.56
C LEU A 89 -8.06 -3.23 3.40
N GLY A 90 -7.43 -3.54 4.53
CA GLY A 90 -6.03 -3.93 4.59
C GLY A 90 -5.74 -5.32 4.02
N ILE A 91 -4.45 -5.57 3.78
CA ILE A 91 -3.91 -6.89 3.43
C ILE A 91 -2.85 -7.32 4.43
N PRO A 92 -2.61 -8.62 4.62
CA PRO A 92 -1.50 -9.07 5.45
C PRO A 92 -0.17 -8.78 4.74
N TYR A 93 0.73 -8.08 5.46
CA TYR A 93 2.12 -7.84 5.06
C TYR A 93 3.10 -8.82 5.72
N GLU A 94 2.67 -9.45 6.81
CA GLU A 94 3.40 -10.42 7.62
C GLU A 94 2.68 -11.75 7.61
N ARG A 95 3.44 -12.85 7.63
CA ARG A 95 2.92 -14.16 8.02
C ARG A 95 2.67 -14.19 9.53
N SER A 96 1.51 -13.72 9.95
CA SER A 96 1.07 -13.77 11.35
C SER A 96 -0.36 -14.30 11.48
N ASN A 97 -0.76 -14.58 12.72
CA ASN A 97 -2.14 -14.98 13.05
C ASN A 97 -3.11 -13.78 13.11
N SER A 98 -2.62 -12.56 12.87
CA SER A 98 -3.40 -11.32 12.93
C SER A 98 -3.74 -10.83 11.51
N ALA A 99 -4.34 -11.72 10.71
CA ALA A 99 -4.71 -11.36 9.34
C ALA A 99 -5.84 -10.30 9.34
N PRO A 100 -5.81 -9.32 8.43
CA PRO A 100 -6.91 -8.38 8.25
C PRO A 100 -8.24 -9.08 7.91
N PRO A 101 -9.37 -8.40 8.09
CA PRO A 101 -10.69 -8.96 7.83
C PRO A 101 -10.83 -9.46 6.40
N LEU A 102 -11.60 -10.54 6.22
CA LEU A 102 -11.81 -11.08 4.89
C LEU A 102 -12.73 -10.17 4.06
N PRO A 103 -12.58 -10.14 2.72
CA PRO A 103 -13.51 -9.43 1.85
C PRO A 103 -14.98 -9.85 2.05
N THR A 104 -15.22 -11.10 2.45
CA THR A 104 -16.56 -11.62 2.77
C THR A 104 -17.16 -10.96 4.01
N ASP A 105 -16.34 -10.70 5.03
CA ASP A 105 -16.78 -10.06 6.27
C ASP A 105 -17.05 -8.57 6.04
N TYR A 106 -16.20 -7.92 5.24
CA TYR A 106 -16.41 -6.57 4.75
C TYR A 106 -17.72 -6.44 3.94
N GLY A 107 -17.98 -7.38 3.03
CA GLY A 107 -19.25 -7.41 2.29
C GLY A 107 -20.48 -7.64 3.18
N ALA A 108 -20.37 -8.49 4.21
CA ALA A 108 -21.43 -8.71 5.18
C ALA A 108 -21.70 -7.46 6.04
N LEU A 109 -20.66 -6.72 6.40
CA LEU A 109 -20.77 -5.43 7.08
C LEU A 109 -21.52 -4.39 6.24
N ILE A 110 -21.12 -4.22 4.98
CA ILE A 110 -21.80 -3.31 4.04
C ILE A 110 -23.29 -3.66 3.96
N LYS A 111 -23.61 -4.94 3.76
CA LYS A 111 -25.00 -5.41 3.67
C LYS A 111 -25.80 -5.10 4.93
N ARG A 112 -25.21 -5.25 6.13
CA ARG A 112 -25.88 -4.99 7.41
C ARG A 112 -26.11 -3.51 7.67
N THR A 113 -25.19 -2.65 7.23
CA THR A 113 -25.19 -1.22 7.59
C THR A 113 -25.95 -0.34 6.61
N VAL A 114 -25.82 -0.59 5.30
CA VAL A 114 -26.44 0.23 4.25
C VAL A 114 -27.34 -0.55 3.29
N GLY A 115 -27.41 -1.87 3.43
CA GLY A 115 -28.14 -2.73 2.48
C GLY A 115 -29.65 -2.54 2.48
N ASP A 116 -30.24 -1.97 3.53
CA ASP A 116 -31.67 -1.65 3.60
C ASP A 116 -32.05 -0.41 2.77
N LEU A 117 -31.07 0.40 2.37
CA LEU A 117 -31.31 1.68 1.69
C LEU A 117 -31.72 1.51 0.22
N GLY A 118 -31.57 0.32 -0.35
CA GLY A 118 -31.87 0.06 -1.76
C GLY A 118 -31.04 0.89 -2.73
N CYS A 119 -29.85 1.33 -2.30
CA CYS A 119 -28.88 1.99 -3.15
C CYS A 119 -28.02 0.97 -3.89
N GLU A 120 -27.57 1.33 -5.09
CA GLU A 120 -26.35 0.77 -5.67
C GLU A 120 -25.16 1.07 -4.75
N VAL A 121 -24.30 0.08 -4.53
CA VAL A 121 -23.11 0.22 -3.68
C VAL A 121 -21.88 0.09 -4.55
N GLU A 122 -21.02 1.09 -4.49
CA GLU A 122 -19.68 1.10 -5.08
C GLU A 122 -18.61 0.99 -3.98
N ILE A 123 -17.50 0.32 -4.32
CA ILE A 123 -16.31 0.21 -3.48
C ILE A 123 -15.07 0.40 -4.36
N GLU A 124 -13.99 0.93 -3.77
CA GLU A 124 -12.77 1.32 -4.48
C GLU A 124 -11.53 0.53 -3.99
N PRO A 125 -11.50 -0.81 -4.09
CA PRO A 125 -10.39 -1.61 -3.59
C PRO A 125 -9.14 -1.47 -4.47
N GLY A 126 -8.13 -0.74 -3.97
CA GLY A 126 -6.78 -0.73 -4.58
C GLY A 126 -5.88 -1.84 -4.05
N ARG A 127 -5.38 -1.65 -2.82
CA ARG A 127 -4.43 -2.55 -2.13
C ARG A 127 -4.95 -3.98 -2.02
N LEU A 128 -6.23 -4.14 -1.76
CA LEU A 128 -6.87 -5.44 -1.58
C LEU A 128 -6.75 -6.33 -2.83
N ILE A 129 -6.82 -5.74 -4.02
CA ILE A 129 -6.72 -6.46 -5.30
C ILE A 129 -5.25 -6.74 -5.63
N SER A 130 -4.42 -5.70 -5.61
CA SER A 130 -3.09 -5.73 -6.22
C SER A 130 -1.95 -6.04 -5.25
N GLY A 131 -2.12 -5.76 -3.95
CA GLY A 131 -1.00 -5.73 -3.01
C GLY A 131 -0.28 -7.07 -2.89
N ASN A 132 -1.02 -8.15 -2.61
CA ASN A 132 -0.45 -9.51 -2.50
C ASN A 132 -0.32 -10.25 -3.84
N ALA A 133 -0.76 -9.64 -4.95
CA ALA A 133 -0.58 -10.19 -6.28
C ALA A 133 0.83 -9.93 -6.85
N GLY A 134 1.55 -8.94 -6.32
CA GLY A 134 2.89 -8.59 -6.75
C GLY A 134 3.96 -8.90 -5.71
N ILE A 135 5.12 -9.32 -6.20
CA ILE A 135 6.37 -9.44 -5.45
C ILE A 135 7.46 -8.61 -6.13
N LEU A 136 8.42 -8.12 -5.36
CA LEU A 136 9.66 -7.57 -5.90
C LEU A 136 10.75 -8.64 -5.74
N VAL A 137 11.37 -9.05 -6.83
CA VAL A 137 12.53 -9.98 -6.81
C VAL A 137 13.80 -9.16 -6.91
N ALA A 138 14.77 -9.46 -6.05
CA ALA A 138 16.07 -8.81 -5.99
C ALA A 138 17.19 -9.86 -5.85
N GLN A 139 18.35 -9.56 -6.41
CA GLN A 139 19.56 -10.36 -6.26
C GLN A 139 20.42 -9.82 -5.10
N VAL A 140 21.06 -10.74 -4.37
CA VAL A 140 22.09 -10.41 -3.39
C VAL A 140 23.38 -10.00 -4.12
N ILE A 141 23.79 -8.75 -3.96
CA ILE A 141 25.08 -8.25 -4.49
C ILE A 141 26.21 -8.65 -3.56
N TYR A 142 26.03 -8.45 -2.26
CA TYR A 142 27.13 -8.60 -1.31
C TYR A 142 26.63 -8.78 0.12
N LEU A 143 27.34 -9.62 0.87
CA LEU A 143 27.17 -9.78 2.31
C LEU A 143 28.30 -9.05 3.02
N LYS A 144 27.96 -8.01 3.77
CA LYS A 144 28.94 -7.26 4.57
C LYS A 144 28.82 -7.67 6.02
N ASN A 145 29.77 -8.47 6.50
CA ASN A 145 29.86 -8.80 7.91
C ASN A 145 30.51 -7.62 8.66
N GLY A 146 29.78 -7.05 9.63
CA GLY A 146 30.21 -5.87 10.37
C GLY A 146 30.49 -6.18 11.84
N GLU A 147 31.10 -5.22 12.55
CA GLU A 147 31.18 -5.29 14.02
C GLU A 147 29.81 -4.99 14.63
N GLY A 148 29.03 -6.05 14.82
CA GLY A 148 27.74 -6.03 15.53
C GLY A 148 26.49 -6.00 14.64
N ARG A 149 26.61 -5.71 13.34
CA ARG A 149 25.49 -5.82 12.37
C ARG A 149 26.00 -6.31 11.03
N ASP A 150 25.30 -7.27 10.46
CA ASP A 150 25.56 -7.78 9.13
C ASP A 150 24.58 -7.17 8.14
N PHE A 151 25.07 -6.84 6.94
CA PHE A 151 24.27 -6.20 5.90
C PHE A 151 24.10 -7.14 4.72
N LEU A 152 22.85 -7.31 4.31
CA LEU A 152 22.47 -7.98 3.08
C LEU A 152 22.22 -6.89 2.02
N ILE A 153 23.19 -6.68 1.14
CA ILE A 153 23.11 -5.66 0.09
C ILE A 153 22.48 -6.28 -1.15
N LEU A 154 21.34 -5.73 -1.57
CA LEU A 154 20.58 -6.19 -2.72
C LEU A 154 20.79 -5.28 -3.93
N ASP A 155 20.39 -5.76 -5.11
CA ASP A 155 20.38 -4.96 -6.33
C ASP A 155 19.13 -4.10 -6.53
N ALA A 156 18.07 -4.34 -5.74
CA ALA A 156 16.92 -3.46 -5.60
C ALA A 156 17.20 -2.38 -4.55
N ALA A 157 16.56 -1.22 -4.68
CA ALA A 157 16.71 -0.09 -3.75
C ALA A 157 15.36 0.58 -3.43
N MET A 158 15.40 1.60 -2.57
CA MET A 158 14.26 2.46 -2.26
C MET A 158 13.66 3.14 -3.51
N ASN A 159 14.42 3.31 -4.59
CA ASN A 159 13.89 3.81 -5.86
C ASN A 159 12.97 2.78 -6.55
N ASP A 160 13.07 1.50 -6.22
CA ASP A 160 12.26 0.41 -6.78
C ASP A 160 11.06 0.08 -5.85
N LEU A 161 11.28 0.09 -4.54
CA LEU A 161 10.26 -0.08 -3.50
C LEU A 161 10.51 0.90 -2.35
N VAL A 162 9.90 2.08 -2.44
CA VAL A 162 10.14 3.16 -1.48
C VAL A 162 9.44 2.97 -0.14
N ARG A 163 8.44 2.08 -0.06
CA ARG A 163 7.54 1.97 1.10
C ARG A 163 8.25 1.75 2.44
N PRO A 164 9.27 0.87 2.57
CA PRO A 164 9.98 0.71 3.84
C PRO A 164 10.72 1.98 4.25
N SER A 165 11.35 2.67 3.31
CA SER A 165 12.09 3.91 3.55
C SER A 165 11.14 5.08 3.91
N MET A 166 10.03 5.22 3.18
CA MET A 166 9.10 6.33 3.33
C MET A 166 8.14 6.16 4.52
N TYR A 167 7.71 4.93 4.81
CA TYR A 167 6.65 4.66 5.79
C TYR A 167 7.08 3.76 6.96
N GLY A 168 8.33 3.27 6.96
CA GLY A 168 8.72 2.18 7.86
C GLY A 168 7.93 0.88 7.60
N ALA A 169 7.34 0.74 6.41
CA ALA A 169 6.42 -0.35 6.12
C ALA A 169 7.15 -1.70 6.05
N HIS A 170 6.63 -2.68 6.76
CA HIS A 170 7.10 -4.06 6.68
C HIS A 170 6.71 -4.72 5.35
N HIS A 171 7.64 -5.49 4.79
CA HIS A 171 7.39 -6.50 3.76
C HIS A 171 8.14 -7.78 4.16
N ASP A 172 7.48 -8.94 4.11
CA ASP A 172 8.19 -10.21 4.27
C ASP A 172 9.24 -10.36 3.16
N ILE A 173 10.46 -10.70 3.56
CA ILE A 173 11.58 -10.98 2.65
C ILE A 173 11.86 -12.48 2.75
N VAL A 174 11.81 -13.18 1.63
CA VAL A 174 12.02 -14.64 1.58
C VAL A 174 13.01 -15.01 0.48
N PRO A 175 13.87 -16.02 0.65
CA PRO A 175 14.64 -16.58 -0.45
C PRO A 175 13.72 -17.12 -1.55
N VAL A 176 14.09 -16.93 -2.81
CA VAL A 176 13.36 -17.50 -3.96
C VAL A 176 13.58 -19.01 -4.05
N ALA A 177 14.81 -19.45 -3.82
CA ALA A 177 15.11 -20.87 -3.65
C ALA A 177 14.69 -21.31 -2.25
N GLU A 178 13.80 -22.29 -2.15
CA GLU A 178 13.32 -22.78 -0.86
C GLU A 178 14.49 -23.34 -0.03
N PRO A 179 14.73 -22.80 1.18
CA PRO A 179 15.80 -23.31 2.02
C PRO A 179 15.46 -24.70 2.56
N PRO A 180 16.46 -25.52 2.91
CA PRO A 180 16.23 -26.79 3.61
C PRO A 180 15.42 -26.60 4.89
N VAL A 181 14.68 -27.64 5.28
CA VAL A 181 13.98 -27.67 6.57
C VAL A 181 14.99 -27.42 7.70
N ALA A 182 14.66 -26.50 8.61
CA ALA A 182 15.53 -26.07 9.71
C ALA A 182 16.91 -25.51 9.27
N ALA A 183 16.95 -24.86 8.09
CA ALA A 183 18.12 -24.08 7.69
C ALA A 183 18.48 -23.05 8.78
N PRO A 184 19.78 -22.86 9.07
CA PRO A 184 20.22 -21.82 9.99
C PRO A 184 19.80 -20.45 9.45
N THR A 185 19.48 -19.56 10.38
CA THR A 185 19.15 -18.17 10.09
C THR A 185 20.22 -17.25 10.67
N GLN A 186 20.30 -16.05 10.10
CA GLN A 186 21.17 -14.98 10.53
C GLN A 186 20.41 -13.67 10.42
N GLU A 187 20.69 -12.76 11.36
CA GLU A 187 20.08 -11.44 11.39
C GLU A 187 20.81 -10.48 10.45
N PHE A 188 20.08 -9.82 9.55
CA PHE A 188 20.61 -8.85 8.59
C PHE A 188 19.87 -7.51 8.62
N ASP A 189 20.62 -6.43 8.46
CA ASP A 189 20.09 -5.19 7.89
C ASP A 189 20.03 -5.34 6.36
N VAL A 190 18.81 -5.33 5.80
CA VAL A 190 18.60 -5.51 4.36
C VAL A 190 18.54 -4.14 3.69
N VAL A 191 19.47 -3.86 2.79
CA VAL A 191 19.69 -2.53 2.20
C VAL A 191 19.86 -2.62 0.69
N GLY A 192 19.61 -1.51 0.00
CA GLY A 192 19.93 -1.35 -1.41
C GLY A 192 21.30 -0.70 -1.64
N PRO A 193 21.65 -0.40 -2.90
CA PRO A 193 22.91 0.22 -3.29
C PRO A 193 22.85 1.75 -3.46
N VAL A 194 21.71 2.39 -3.15
CA VAL A 194 21.54 3.84 -3.30
C VAL A 194 22.32 4.57 -2.20
N CYS A 195 22.90 5.73 -2.55
CA CYS A 195 23.75 6.51 -1.64
C CYS A 195 22.95 7.31 -0.59
N GLU A 196 21.98 6.68 0.07
CA GLU A 196 21.15 7.28 1.10
C GLU A 196 21.07 6.36 2.33
N THR A 197 21.19 6.92 3.53
CA THR A 197 21.07 6.12 4.76
C THR A 197 19.68 5.49 4.88
N GLY A 198 18.68 6.18 4.33
CA GLY A 198 17.31 5.71 4.21
C GLY A 198 17.09 4.56 3.22
N ASP A 199 18.09 4.14 2.43
CA ASP A 199 17.98 2.97 1.53
C ASP A 199 18.06 1.63 2.29
N THR A 200 17.20 1.52 3.30
CA THR A 200 17.08 0.36 4.18
C THR A 200 15.67 -0.21 4.05
N PHE A 201 15.58 -1.48 3.67
CA PHE A 201 14.32 -2.19 3.60
C PHE A 201 13.89 -2.79 4.94
N ALA A 202 14.86 -3.30 5.70
CA ALA A 202 14.61 -3.87 7.03
C ALA A 202 15.87 -3.77 7.88
N LYS A 203 15.68 -3.67 9.20
CA LYS A 203 16.76 -3.73 10.18
C LYS A 203 16.57 -4.97 11.04
N GLY A 204 17.65 -5.65 11.38
CA GLY A 204 17.59 -6.81 12.28
C GLY A 204 16.66 -7.93 11.78
N ARG A 205 16.62 -8.19 10.48
CA ARG A 205 15.75 -9.22 9.89
C ARG A 205 16.41 -10.58 9.98
N ASP A 206 15.79 -11.51 10.71
CA ASP A 206 16.20 -12.91 10.70
C ASP A 206 15.84 -13.57 9.36
N LEU A 207 16.84 -14.02 8.61
CA LEU A 207 16.70 -14.66 7.31
C LEU A 207 17.50 -15.96 7.24
N PRO A 208 17.04 -16.96 6.46
CA PRO A 208 17.90 -18.08 6.09
C PRO A 208 19.20 -17.57 5.45
N LEU A 209 20.29 -18.33 5.64
CA LEU A 209 21.55 -17.99 4.99
C LEU A 209 21.38 -17.95 3.46
N VAL A 210 21.73 -16.81 2.89
CA VAL A 210 21.81 -16.56 1.43
C VAL A 210 23.25 -16.21 1.08
N ALA A 211 23.63 -16.41 -0.18
CA ALA A 211 24.94 -16.07 -0.72
C ALA A 211 24.85 -14.95 -1.77
N GLU A 212 25.99 -14.37 -2.13
CA GLU A 212 26.10 -13.50 -3.30
C GLU A 212 25.57 -14.22 -4.55
N GLY A 213 24.74 -13.54 -5.33
CA GLY A 213 24.08 -14.08 -6.51
C GLY A 213 22.72 -14.73 -6.25
N ASP A 214 22.39 -15.09 -5.01
CA ASP A 214 21.07 -15.64 -4.67
C ASP A 214 19.95 -14.60 -4.87
N LEU A 215 18.73 -15.10 -5.05
CA LEU A 215 17.55 -14.27 -5.22
C LEU A 215 16.69 -14.27 -3.95
N VAL A 216 16.19 -13.09 -3.59
CA VAL A 216 15.17 -12.88 -2.56
C VAL A 216 13.94 -12.22 -3.16
N ALA A 217 12.79 -12.44 -2.53
CA ALA A 217 11.52 -11.84 -2.91
C ALA A 217 10.92 -11.07 -1.72
N PHE A 218 10.60 -9.81 -1.97
CA PHE A 218 9.74 -9.01 -1.10
C PHE A 218 8.29 -9.33 -1.45
N ARG A 219 7.54 -9.83 -0.47
CA ARG A 219 6.11 -10.11 -0.62
C ARG A 219 5.30 -8.82 -0.55
N SER A 220 4.05 -8.87 -1.00
CA SER A 220 3.08 -7.77 -0.82
C SER A 220 3.48 -6.45 -1.50
N ALA A 221 4.21 -6.51 -2.62
CA ALA A 221 4.78 -5.37 -3.33
C ALA A 221 3.97 -4.89 -4.55
N GLY A 222 2.81 -5.50 -4.82
CA GLY A 222 2.02 -5.20 -6.02
C GLY A 222 1.20 -3.90 -5.95
N ALA A 223 0.98 -3.35 -4.75
CA ALA A 223 0.28 -2.08 -4.56
C ALA A 223 1.23 -1.05 -3.95
N TYR A 224 1.26 0.15 -4.53
CA TYR A 224 2.13 1.25 -4.08
C TYR A 224 3.64 0.87 -4.08
N GLY A 225 4.03 -0.08 -4.94
CA GLY A 225 5.42 -0.45 -5.24
C GLY A 225 5.88 0.23 -6.53
N ALA A 226 5.76 -0.47 -7.66
CA ALA A 226 6.22 -0.03 -8.97
C ALA A 226 5.64 1.33 -9.45
N VAL A 227 4.48 1.74 -8.93
CA VAL A 227 3.85 3.05 -9.21
C VAL A 227 4.52 4.23 -8.49
N MET A 228 5.29 3.95 -7.44
CA MET A 228 6.09 4.93 -6.69
C MET A 228 7.59 4.81 -7.00
N ALA A 229 7.95 4.00 -8.00
CA ALA A 229 9.33 3.82 -8.40
C ALA A 229 9.88 5.10 -9.09
N SER A 230 11.19 5.30 -8.99
CA SER A 230 11.88 6.45 -9.56
C SER A 230 13.23 6.06 -10.17
N GLU A 231 13.81 6.97 -10.95
CA GLU A 231 15.15 6.82 -11.53
C GLU A 231 16.23 7.47 -10.64
N TYR A 232 15.99 7.54 -9.33
CA TYR A 232 16.96 8.08 -8.39
C TYR A 232 18.29 7.33 -8.47
N ASN A 233 19.40 8.08 -8.42
CA ASN A 233 20.75 7.59 -8.72
C ASN A 233 20.94 7.09 -10.16
N THR A 234 20.11 7.57 -11.10
CA THR A 234 20.14 7.20 -12.53
C THR A 234 20.00 5.68 -12.73
N ARG A 235 19.28 5.02 -11.81
CA ARG A 235 18.95 3.60 -11.92
C ARG A 235 17.74 3.47 -12.84
N PRO A 236 17.79 2.67 -13.91
CA PRO A 236 16.62 2.48 -14.77
C PRO A 236 15.42 1.96 -13.99
N LEU A 237 14.23 2.50 -14.27
CA LEU A 237 12.98 2.04 -13.65
C LEU A 237 12.88 0.51 -13.68
N ILE A 238 12.45 -0.05 -12.55
CA ILE A 238 12.27 -1.49 -12.42
C ILE A 238 11.29 -2.02 -13.50
N PRO A 239 11.63 -3.10 -14.22
CA PRO A 239 10.70 -3.74 -15.15
C PRO A 239 9.56 -4.46 -14.41
N GLU A 240 8.43 -4.65 -15.07
CA GLU A 240 7.29 -5.39 -14.54
C GLU A 240 7.00 -6.62 -15.41
N VAL A 241 6.79 -7.76 -14.77
CA VAL A 241 6.47 -9.04 -15.41
C VAL A 241 5.13 -9.53 -14.89
N LEU A 242 4.25 -9.94 -15.81
CA LEU A 242 2.99 -10.61 -15.49
C LEU A 242 3.14 -12.11 -15.73
N VAL A 243 2.77 -12.92 -14.75
CA VAL A 243 2.78 -14.38 -14.83
C VAL A 243 1.34 -14.90 -14.92
N ASN A 244 1.11 -15.85 -15.83
CA ASN A 244 -0.16 -16.55 -15.99
C ASN A 244 0.10 -18.04 -16.20
N GLY A 245 -0.07 -18.85 -15.15
CA GLY A 245 0.25 -20.28 -15.20
C GLY A 245 1.75 -20.50 -15.45
N ASP A 246 2.08 -21.17 -16.55
CA ASP A 246 3.44 -21.44 -17.01
C ASP A 246 4.01 -20.38 -17.97
N GLN A 247 3.24 -19.33 -18.25
CA GLN A 247 3.62 -18.23 -19.15
C GLN A 247 3.96 -16.96 -18.38
N PHE A 248 4.86 -16.15 -18.94
CA PHE A 248 5.11 -14.80 -18.46
C PHE A 248 5.29 -13.82 -19.62
N ALA A 249 5.00 -12.55 -19.36
CA ALA A 249 5.26 -11.44 -20.28
C ALA A 249 5.85 -10.24 -19.54
N VAL A 250 6.84 -9.60 -20.14
CA VAL A 250 7.31 -8.28 -19.68
C VAL A 250 6.26 -7.26 -20.07
N ILE A 251 5.52 -6.74 -19.08
CA ILE A 251 4.43 -5.77 -19.28
C ILE A 251 4.89 -4.32 -19.12
N ARG A 252 6.06 -4.11 -18.48
CA ARG A 252 6.80 -2.85 -18.50
C ARG A 252 8.28 -3.17 -18.68
N ALA A 253 8.85 -2.79 -19.81
CA ALA A 253 10.27 -3.01 -20.07
C ALA A 253 11.13 -2.08 -19.20
N ARG A 254 12.34 -2.55 -18.86
CA ARG A 254 13.35 -1.70 -18.23
C ARG A 254 13.83 -0.70 -19.28
N PRO A 255 13.83 0.62 -19.01
CA PRO A 255 14.36 1.58 -19.95
C PRO A 255 15.88 1.42 -20.08
N SER A 256 16.39 1.73 -21.26
CA SER A 256 17.82 1.90 -21.51
C SER A 256 18.33 3.21 -20.93
N PHE A 257 19.65 3.34 -20.74
CA PHE A 257 20.25 4.61 -20.35
C PHE A 257 19.98 5.72 -21.37
N ASP A 258 19.97 5.40 -22.66
CA ASP A 258 19.67 6.38 -23.72
C ASP A 258 18.24 6.91 -23.58
N GLU A 259 17.25 6.06 -23.27
CA GLU A 259 15.87 6.51 -23.03
C GLU A 259 15.72 7.41 -21.80
N ILE A 260 16.54 7.21 -20.76
CA ILE A 260 16.57 8.09 -19.59
C ILE A 260 17.17 9.44 -19.98
N LEU A 261 18.34 9.43 -20.60
CA LEU A 261 19.07 10.65 -21.00
C LEU A 261 18.31 11.49 -22.03
N ASN A 262 17.62 10.85 -22.98
CA ASN A 262 16.87 11.54 -24.04
C ASN A 262 15.60 12.27 -23.54
N ARG A 263 15.25 12.16 -22.26
CA ARG A 263 14.19 12.97 -21.64
C ARG A 263 14.65 14.38 -21.34
N ASP A 264 15.96 14.56 -21.17
CA ASP A 264 16.58 15.86 -20.99
C ASP A 264 16.92 16.45 -22.36
N THR A 265 16.76 17.77 -22.50
CA THR A 265 17.17 18.50 -23.70
C THR A 265 18.33 19.41 -23.33
N ILE A 266 19.50 19.17 -23.94
CA ILE A 266 20.64 20.07 -23.83
C ILE A 266 20.30 21.34 -24.61
N PRO A 267 20.22 22.52 -23.97
CA PRO A 267 19.96 23.76 -24.68
C PRO A 267 21.08 24.07 -25.66
N GLU A 268 20.77 24.67 -26.82
CA GLU A 268 21.76 24.96 -27.88
C GLU A 268 22.95 25.84 -27.44
N TRP A 269 22.82 26.52 -26.30
CA TRP A 269 23.81 27.44 -25.76
C TRP A 269 24.74 26.82 -24.70
N LEU A 270 24.58 25.53 -24.37
CA LEU A 270 25.46 24.77 -23.47
C LEU A 270 26.41 23.87 -24.27
#